data_AF-K1P6R7-F1
#
_entry.id   AF-K1P6R7-F1
#
_cell.length_a   1.000
_cell.length_b   1.000
_cell.length_c   1.000
_cell.angle_alpha   90.00
_cell.angle_beta   90.00
_cell.angle_gamma   90.00
#
_symmetry.space_group_name_H-M   'P 1'
#
loop_
_entity.id
_entity.type
_entity.pdbx_description
1 polymer ?
#
loop_
_entity_poly.entity_id
_entity_poly.type
_entity_poly.pdbx_seq_one_letter_code
_entity_poly.pdbx_strand_id
1 'polypeptide(L)'
;MAGGPWCFTTDPSMEWEYCEIPMCQYDCLYTKKGREYIGRNSTTKSGREFQRWDSVQPHKIPSVLTSRISGPSSCHENFCRNHGNAARPWCYTTDPEVEMEFCDIDPCVEK
;
A
#
# COMPACT_ATOMS: atom_id res chain seq x y z
N MET A 1 -16.63 6.62 17.56
CA MET A 1 -15.95 7.45 16.54
C MET A 1 -14.69 7.98 17.20
N ALA A 2 -13.51 7.51 16.79
CA ALA A 2 -12.26 7.91 17.43
C ALA A 2 -11.87 9.32 16.96
N GLY A 3 -11.56 10.23 17.89
CA GLY A 3 -11.22 11.62 17.61
C GLY A 3 -10.00 11.73 16.69
N GLY A 4 -10.12 12.56 15.65
CA GLY A 4 -9.03 12.86 14.71
C GLY A 4 -8.02 13.86 15.27
N PRO A 5 -7.03 14.27 14.46
CA PRO A 5 -6.09 15.31 14.87
C PRO A 5 -6.83 16.63 15.14
N TRP A 6 -6.29 17.42 16.06
CA TRP A 6 -6.87 18.67 16.51
C TRP A 6 -5.78 19.72 16.73
N CYS A 7 -6.17 20.99 16.77
CA CYS A 7 -5.28 22.11 17.08
C CYS A 7 -5.98 23.17 17.94
N PHE A 8 -5.19 24.03 18.58
CA PHE A 8 -5.70 25.25 19.19
C PHE A 8 -6.11 26.23 18.10
N THR A 9 -7.25 26.88 18.29
CA THR A 9 -7.76 27.86 17.31
C THR A 9 -7.23 29.26 17.64
N THR A 10 -7.32 30.17 16.67
CA THR A 10 -7.06 31.60 16.92
C THR A 10 -8.31 32.35 17.39
N ASP A 11 -9.47 31.69 17.43
CA ASP A 11 -10.72 32.26 17.90
C ASP A 11 -10.75 32.24 19.44
N PRO A 12 -10.88 33.39 20.12
CA PRO A 12 -10.91 33.44 21.58
C PRO A 12 -12.12 32.75 22.22
N SER A 13 -13.16 32.40 21.44
CA SER A 13 -14.34 31.67 21.89
C SER A 13 -14.23 30.15 21.74
N MET A 14 -13.21 29.65 21.04
CA MET A 14 -12.99 28.24 20.80
C MET A 14 -11.54 27.86 21.11
N GLU A 15 -11.31 27.17 22.23
CA GLU A 15 -9.95 26.83 22.65
C GLU A 15 -9.27 25.87 21.66
N TRP A 16 -9.99 24.86 21.16
CA TRP A 16 -9.47 23.90 20.19
C TRP A 16 -10.56 23.38 19.27
N GLU A 17 -10.17 22.91 18.09
CA GLU A 17 -11.06 22.27 17.11
C GLU A 17 -10.39 21.05 16.47
N TYR A 18 -11.20 20.14 15.94
CA TYR A 18 -10.70 19.01 15.14
C TYR A 18 -10.35 19.48 13.73
N CYS A 19 -9.21 19.04 13.23
CA CYS A 19 -8.82 19.28 11.85
C CYS A 19 -9.64 18.35 10.93
N GLU A 20 -10.22 18.90 9.88
CA GLU A 20 -10.84 18.12 8.79
C GLU A 20 -9.77 17.51 7.87
N ILE A 21 -8.96 16.60 8.43
CA ILE A 21 -7.97 15.87 7.66
C ILE A 21 -8.68 14.71 6.96
N PRO A 22 -8.68 14.67 5.61
CA PRO A 22 -9.25 13.54 4.90
C PRO A 22 -8.51 12.27 5.31
N MET A 23 -9.25 11.18 5.54
CA MET A 23 -8.61 9.88 5.70
C MET A 23 -7.86 9.58 4.42
N CYS A 24 -6.56 9.36 4.54
CA CYS A 24 -5.77 8.92 3.41
C CYS A 24 -6.33 7.58 2.93
N GLN A 25 -6.82 7.54 1.70
CA GLN A 25 -7.37 6.33 1.11
C GLN A 25 -6.21 5.50 0.57
N TYR A 26 -5.59 4.72 1.46
CA TYR A 26 -4.39 3.95 1.12
C TYR A 26 -4.71 2.71 0.27
N ASP A 27 -5.95 2.21 0.31
CA ASP A 27 -6.35 0.95 -0.32
C ASP A 27 -6.89 1.10 -1.75
N CYS A 28 -6.59 2.19 -2.44
CA CYS A 28 -6.98 2.42 -3.84
C CYS A 28 -5.84 3.01 -4.69
N LEU A 29 -6.00 3.00 -6.01
CA LEU A 29 -5.02 3.55 -6.95
C LEU A 29 -5.39 4.97 -7.36
N TYR A 30 -4.52 5.94 -7.08
CA TYR A 30 -4.68 7.32 -7.59
C TYR A 30 -4.24 7.43 -9.05
N THR A 31 -3.21 6.67 -9.44
CA THR A 31 -2.72 6.57 -10.80
C THR A 31 -2.94 5.17 -11.35
N LYS A 32 -3.10 5.04 -12.67
CA LYS A 32 -3.20 3.73 -13.33
C LYS A 32 -2.02 2.80 -12.99
N LYS A 33 -0.83 3.36 -12.74
CA LYS A 33 0.36 2.59 -12.37
C LYS A 33 0.38 2.20 -10.90
N GLY A 34 -0.22 2.98 -10.01
CA GLY A 34 -0.25 2.67 -8.58
C GLY A 34 1.13 2.64 -7.91
N ARG A 35 2.06 3.51 -8.31
CA ARG A 35 3.40 3.56 -7.69
C ARG A 35 3.35 4.09 -6.26
N GLU A 36 2.39 4.95 -6.02
CA GLU A 36 2.02 5.56 -4.75
C GLU A 36 1.17 4.66 -3.86
N TYR A 37 0.76 3.48 -4.36
CA TYR A 37 -0.08 2.56 -3.60
C TYR A 37 0.66 2.03 -2.36
N ILE A 38 0.16 2.38 -1.19
CA ILE A 38 0.69 1.97 0.13
C ILE A 38 -0.33 1.19 0.95
N GLY A 39 -1.42 0.76 0.32
CA GLY A 39 -2.45 -0.07 0.93
C GLY A 39 -1.97 -1.47 1.28
N ARG A 40 -2.87 -2.24 1.88
CA ARG A 40 -2.59 -3.53 2.53
C ARG A 40 -3.14 -4.74 1.77
N ASN A 41 -3.43 -4.60 0.48
CA ASN A 41 -3.87 -5.74 -0.32
C ASN A 41 -2.75 -6.79 -0.38
N SER A 42 -3.03 -7.97 0.17
CA SER A 42 -2.11 -9.10 0.31
C SER A 42 -2.59 -10.39 -0.38
N THR A 43 -3.64 -10.29 -1.22
CA THR A 43 -4.25 -11.45 -1.88
C THR A 43 -4.42 -11.22 -3.38
N THR A 44 -4.22 -12.27 -4.17
CA THR A 44 -4.44 -12.22 -5.62
C THR A 44 -5.93 -12.24 -5.97
N LYS A 45 -6.23 -11.91 -7.24
CA LYS A 45 -7.55 -12.15 -7.83
C LYS A 45 -7.96 -13.64 -7.80
N SER A 46 -6.96 -14.52 -7.87
CA SER A 46 -7.14 -15.98 -7.84
C SER A 46 -7.30 -16.53 -6.41
N GLY A 47 -7.25 -15.68 -5.37
CA GLY A 47 -7.38 -16.08 -3.96
C GLY A 47 -6.10 -16.66 -3.34
N ARG A 48 -4.96 -16.56 -4.03
CA ARG A 48 -3.65 -16.93 -3.51
C ARG A 48 -3.12 -15.86 -2.57
N GLU A 49 -2.38 -16.31 -1.57
CA GLU A 49 -1.64 -15.40 -0.69
C GLU A 49 -0.37 -14.91 -1.40
N PHE A 50 0.00 -13.66 -1.14
CA PHE A 50 1.27 -13.14 -1.60
C PHE A 50 2.42 -13.55 -0.68
N GLN A 51 3.57 -13.77 -1.30
CA GLN A 51 4.83 -13.99 -0.62
C GLN A 51 5.31 -12.66 -0.02
N ARG A 52 5.82 -12.70 1.21
CA ARG A 52 6.48 -11.54 1.83
C ARG A 52 7.69 -11.10 1.03
N TRP A 53 7.90 -9.79 0.91
CA TRP A 53 9.02 -9.22 0.15
C TRP A 53 10.40 -9.55 0.74
N ASP A 54 10.47 -9.83 2.05
CA ASP A 54 11.68 -10.27 2.75
C ASP A 54 11.84 -11.80 2.79
N SER A 55 10.86 -12.56 2.28
CA SER A 55 10.97 -14.01 2.15
C SER A 55 11.82 -14.39 0.95
N VAL A 56 12.60 -15.45 1.13
CA VAL A 56 13.40 -16.09 0.07
C VAL A 56 12.71 -17.32 -0.53
N GLN A 57 11.50 -17.67 -0.07
CA GLN A 57 10.70 -18.82 -0.53
C GLN A 57 9.23 -18.45 -0.75
N PRO A 58 8.54 -19.09 -1.72
CA PRO A 58 9.10 -20.02 -2.73
C PRO A 58 10.00 -19.33 -3.77
N HIS A 59 9.80 -18.03 -4.02
CA HIS A 59 10.51 -17.29 -5.07
C HIS A 59 11.64 -16.45 -4.49
N LYS A 60 12.80 -16.45 -5.15
CA LYS A 60 13.93 -15.63 -4.72
C LYS A 60 13.77 -14.19 -5.22
N ILE A 61 13.40 -13.28 -4.33
CA ILE A 61 13.19 -11.87 -4.67
C ILE A 61 14.55 -11.15 -4.81
N PRO A 62 14.81 -10.45 -5.93
CA PRO A 62 16.03 -9.67 -6.12
C PRO A 62 16.19 -8.56 -5.08
N SER A 63 17.38 -8.43 -4.50
CA SER A 63 17.67 -7.42 -3.48
C SER A 63 17.56 -5.98 -3.98
N VAL A 64 17.62 -5.74 -5.30
CA VAL A 64 17.38 -4.40 -5.88
C VAL A 64 15.93 -3.97 -5.68
N LEU A 65 15.00 -4.92 -5.65
CA LEU A 65 13.60 -4.64 -5.36
C LEU A 65 13.42 -4.34 -3.88
N THR A 66 14.10 -5.05 -2.98
CA THR A 66 13.98 -4.83 -1.52
C THR A 66 14.79 -3.63 -1.01
N SER A 67 15.91 -3.26 -1.66
CA SER A 67 16.84 -2.19 -1.22
C SER A 67 16.42 -0.77 -1.60
N ARG A 68 15.57 -0.58 -2.60
CA ARG A 68 15.01 0.75 -2.95
C ARG A 68 13.91 1.22 -1.99
N ILE A 69 13.68 0.49 -0.90
CA ILE A 69 12.50 0.61 -0.06
C ILE A 69 12.89 0.81 1.42
N SER A 70 13.92 1.62 1.65
CA SER A 70 14.29 2.06 3.00
C SER A 70 13.42 3.26 3.40
N GLY A 71 12.19 2.98 3.84
CA GLY A 71 11.27 3.96 4.39
C GLY A 71 10.26 3.29 5.34
N PRO A 72 9.54 4.05 6.18
CA PRO A 72 8.66 3.52 7.24
C PRO A 72 7.42 2.75 6.72
N SER A 73 7.37 2.46 5.43
CA SER A 73 6.24 1.89 4.72
C SER A 73 6.54 0.45 4.31
N SER A 74 6.09 -0.50 5.13
CA SER A 74 5.29 -1.66 4.67
C SER A 74 5.94 -2.84 3.93
N CYS A 75 7.25 -2.86 3.66
CA CYS A 75 7.86 -3.92 2.83
C CYS A 75 8.42 -5.14 3.60
N HIS A 76 8.14 -5.26 4.89
CA HIS A 76 8.31 -6.54 5.59
C HIS A 76 7.13 -7.49 5.36
N GLU A 77 6.03 -7.00 4.81
CA GLU A 77 4.82 -7.79 4.62
C GLU A 77 4.73 -8.32 3.18
N ASN A 78 3.55 -8.79 2.81
CA ASN A 78 3.20 -9.33 1.50
C ASN A 78 2.25 -8.41 0.71
N PHE A 79 2.36 -7.10 0.88
CA PHE A 79 1.46 -6.16 0.23
C PHE A 79 1.85 -5.87 -1.22
N CYS A 80 0.85 -5.65 -2.08
CA CYS A 80 1.02 -5.26 -3.47
C CYS A 80 1.84 -3.99 -3.66
N ARG A 81 2.86 -4.00 -4.51
CA ARG A 81 3.67 -2.80 -4.77
C ARG A 81 4.05 -2.69 -6.24
N ASN A 82 4.38 -1.49 -6.69
CA ASN A 82 4.91 -1.28 -8.04
C ASN A 82 6.34 -0.73 -7.98
N HIS A 83 7.28 -1.60 -7.62
CA HIS A 83 8.70 -1.29 -7.58
C HIS A 83 9.31 -1.35 -9.00
N GLY A 84 8.92 -0.42 -9.87
CA GLY A 84 9.47 -0.35 -11.23
C GLY A 84 8.59 0.39 -12.22
N ASN A 85 8.63 -0.06 -13.48
CA ASN A 85 7.82 0.48 -14.56
C ASN A 85 6.69 -0.47 -14.98
N ALA A 86 6.25 -1.34 -14.07
CA ALA A 86 5.14 -2.26 -14.32
C ALA A 86 3.84 -1.48 -14.52
N ALA A 87 2.87 -2.11 -15.18
CA ALA A 87 1.61 -1.49 -15.54
C ALA A 87 0.71 -1.20 -14.33
N ARG A 88 0.77 -2.03 -13.28
CA ARG A 88 -0.03 -1.95 -12.05
C ARG A 88 0.78 -2.53 -10.86
N PRO A 89 0.34 -2.35 -9.61
CA PRO A 89 0.93 -3.04 -8.46
C PRO A 89 0.84 -4.56 -8.61
N TRP A 90 1.89 -5.23 -8.16
CA TRP A 90 2.07 -6.67 -8.26
C TRP A 90 2.78 -7.19 -7.01
N CYS A 91 2.78 -8.50 -6.84
CA CYS A 91 3.55 -9.16 -5.79
C CYS A 91 3.91 -10.58 -6.19
N TYR A 92 4.91 -11.16 -5.52
CA TYR A 92 5.26 -12.57 -5.65
C TYR A 92 4.18 -13.42 -4.99
N THR A 93 3.87 -14.60 -5.54
CA THR A 93 2.85 -15.47 -4.94
C THR A 93 3.49 -16.55 -4.05
N THR A 94 2.71 -17.17 -3.17
CA THR A 94 3.17 -18.35 -2.42
C THR A 94 3.08 -19.65 -3.23
N ASP A 95 2.59 -19.60 -4.48
CA ASP A 95 2.49 -20.74 -5.38
C ASP A 95 3.83 -20.92 -6.14
N PRO A 96 4.54 -22.05 -6.00
CA PRO A 96 5.81 -22.29 -6.70
C PRO A 96 5.69 -22.27 -8.24
N GLU A 97 4.50 -22.52 -8.79
CA GLU A 97 4.26 -22.52 -10.24
C GLU A 97 3.94 -21.12 -10.78
N VAL A 98 3.66 -20.15 -9.89
CA VAL A 98 3.28 -18.79 -10.26
C VAL A 98 4.20 -17.79 -9.56
N GLU A 99 5.22 -17.32 -10.26
CA GLU A 99 6.22 -16.41 -9.66
C GLU A 99 5.60 -15.12 -9.13
N MET A 100 4.79 -14.44 -9.94
CA MET A 100 4.13 -13.19 -9.57
C MET A 100 2.74 -13.05 -10.18
N GLU A 101 1.90 -12.24 -9.55
CA GLU A 101 0.61 -11.83 -10.09
C GLU A 101 0.38 -10.33 -9.91
N PHE A 102 -0.42 -9.74 -10.79
CA PHE A 102 -0.91 -8.37 -10.61
C PHE A 102 -2.02 -8.34 -9.57
N CYS A 103 -2.04 -7.26 -8.80
CA CYS A 103 -3.06 -7.03 -7.81
C CYS A 103 -4.30 -6.38 -8.42
N ASP A 104 -5.47 -6.83 -7.98
CA ASP A 104 -6.73 -6.20 -8.34
C ASP A 104 -7.08 -5.15 -7.29
N ILE A 105 -6.67 -3.92 -7.57
CA ILE A 105 -6.89 -2.76 -6.70
C ILE A 105 -7.68 -1.74 -7.49
N ASP A 106 -8.82 -1.32 -6.94
CA ASP A 106 -9.69 -0.34 -7.58
C ASP A 106 -9.08 1.06 -7.58
N PRO A 107 -9.40 1.89 -8.60
CA PRO A 107 -9.03 3.29 -8.57
C PRO A 107 -9.74 4.01 -7.41
N CYS A 108 -9.08 5.03 -6.88
CA CYS A 108 -9.71 5.89 -5.88
C CYS A 108 -10.91 6.58 -6.50
N VAL A 109 -12.02 6.62 -5.77
CA VAL A 109 -13.16 7.45 -6.15
C VAL A 109 -12.76 8.88 -5.83
N GLU A 110 -12.43 9.66 -6.85
CA GLU A 110 -12.28 11.11 -6.68
C GLU A 110 -13.61 11.65 -6.13
N LYS A 111 -13.54 12.34 -4.99
CA LYS A 111 -14.70 12.95 -4.32
C LYS A 111 -14.91 14.37 -4.81
#